data_AF-A0A1G2JQ24-F1
#
_entry.id   AF-A0A1G2JQ24-F1
#
_cell.length_a   1.000
_cell.length_b   1.000
_cell.length_c   1.000
_cell.angle_alpha   90.00
_cell.angle_beta   90.00
_cell.angle_gamma   90.00
#
_symmetry.space_group_name_H-M   'P 1'
#
loop_
_entity.id
_entity.type
_entity.pdbx_description
1 polymer ?
#
loop_
_entity_poly.entity_id
_entity_poly.type
_entity_poly.pdbx_seq_one_letter_code
_entity_poly.pdbx_strand_id
1 'polypeptide(L)' 'MPKYNLEEVVSWESNRGQVLCPECFEREFKEEYPDNWTAILLKGEEETVYECDTCKKKIVN' A
#
# COMPACT_ATOMS: atom_id res chain seq x y z
N MET A 1 -8.34 -9.11 -14.52
CA MET A 1 -8.15 -8.57 -13.16
C MET A 1 -8.72 -7.17 -13.11
N PRO A 2 -9.54 -6.81 -12.11
CA PRO A 2 -9.96 -5.42 -11.96
C PRO A 2 -8.70 -4.56 -11.79
N LYS A 3 -8.53 -3.57 -12.67
CA LYS A 3 -7.49 -2.57 -12.54
C LYS A 3 -7.84 -1.76 -11.30
N TYR A 4 -7.21 -2.03 -10.16
CA TYR A 4 -7.31 -1.13 -9.03
C TYR A 4 -6.79 0.24 -9.49
N ASN A 5 -7.58 1.28 -9.25
CA ASN A 5 -7.14 2.64 -9.49
C ASN A 5 -6.03 2.93 -8.47
N LEU A 6 -4.77 2.89 -8.92
CA LEU A 6 -3.60 3.12 -8.08
C LEU A 6 -3.64 4.50 -7.39
N GLU A 7 -4.40 5.45 -7.95
CA GLU A 7 -4.64 6.77 -7.37
C GLU A 7 -5.40 6.73 -6.03
N GLU A 8 -6.17 5.68 -5.76
CA GLU A 8 -6.93 5.50 -4.52
C GLU A 8 -6.15 4.70 -3.46
N VAL A 9 -5.01 4.10 -3.84
CA VAL A 9 -4.20 3.27 -2.96
C VAL A 9 -3.23 4.15 -2.18
N VAL A 10 -3.40 4.19 -0.86
CA VAL A 10 -2.50 4.95 0.02
C VAL A 10 -1.31 4.13 0.48
N SER A 11 -1.49 2.84 0.71
CA SER A 11 -0.45 1.93 1.17
C SER A 11 -0.79 0.48 0.80
N TRP A 12 0.18 -0.41 0.99
CA TRP A 12 0.02 -1.85 0.78
C TRP A 12 0.39 -2.58 2.06
N GLU A 13 -0.42 -3.56 2.47
CA GLU A 13 -0.15 -4.39 3.64
C GLU A 13 0.00 -5.86 3.24
N SER A 14 1.06 -6.51 3.72
CA SER A 14 1.24 -7.94 3.52
C SER A 14 0.50 -8.76 4.58
N ASN A 15 0.20 -10.01 4.27
CA ASN A 15 -0.34 -10.97 5.24
C ASN A 15 0.56 -11.26 6.45
N ARG A 16 1.80 -10.72 6.46
CA ARG A 16 2.75 -10.79 7.58
C ARG A 16 2.79 -9.49 8.39
N GLY A 17 1.94 -8.50 8.07
CA GLY A 17 1.88 -7.20 8.73
C GLY A 17 2.98 -6.23 8.30
N GLN A 18 3.63 -6.44 7.15
CA GLN A 18 4.54 -5.44 6.57
C GLN A 18 3.75 -4.41 5.80
N VAL A 19 4.10 -3.14 5.96
CA VAL A 19 3.43 -2.05 5.25
C VAL A 19 4.40 -1.37 4.29
N LEU A 20 3.98 -1.21 3.04
CA LEU A 20 4.76 -0.52 2.01
C LEU A 20 4.01 0.69 1.46
N CYS A 21 4.81 1.71 1.16
CA CYS A 21 4.35 2.85 0.37
C CYS A 21 4.08 2.41 -1.08
N PRO A 22 3.16 3.07 -1.81
CA PRO A 22 2.87 2.73 -3.20
C PRO A 22 4.13 2.72 -4.08
N GLU A 23 5.01 3.71 -3.91
CA GLU A 23 6.29 3.81 -4.63
C GLU A 23 7.24 2.64 -4.31
N CYS A 24 7.24 2.18 -3.06
CA CYS A 24 8.10 1.13 -2.55
C CYS A 24 7.64 -0.23 -3.06
N PHE A 25 6.32 -0.44 -3.02
CA PHE A 25 5.66 -1.62 -3.50
C PHE A 25 5.80 -1.75 -5.02
N GLU A 26 5.57 -0.67 -5.78
CA GLU A 26 5.77 -0.65 -7.24
C GLU A 26 7.23 -0.93 -7.62
N ARG A 27 8.20 -0.38 -6.88
CA ARG A 27 9.62 -0.65 -7.10
C ARG A 27 9.99 -2.12 -6.86
N GLU A 28 9.37 -2.74 -5.87
CA GLU A 28 9.65 -4.13 -5.47
C GLU A 28 8.99 -5.14 -6.41
N PHE A 29 7.73 -4.90 -6.81
CA PHE A 29 6.90 -5.89 -7.49
C PHE A 29 6.65 -5.61 -8.98
N LYS A 30 6.92 -4.39 -9.47
CA LYS A 30 6.92 -3.89 -10.87
C LYS A 30 5.87 -4.41 -11.86
N GLU A 31 5.82 -5.71 -12.12
CA GLU A 31 4.98 -6.37 -13.13
C GLU A 31 4.01 -7.39 -12.53
N GLU A 32 4.29 -7.93 -11.34
CA GLU A 32 3.47 -8.98 -10.71
C GLU A 32 3.12 -8.60 -9.28
N TYR A 33 1.84 -8.27 -9.04
CA TYR A 33 1.33 -8.00 -7.71
C TYR A 33 1.10 -9.32 -6.97
N PRO A 34 1.88 -9.61 -5.92
CA PRO A 34 1.77 -10.88 -5.25
C PRO A 34 0.48 -10.97 -4.40
N ASP A 35 -0.19 -12.13 -4.42
CA ASP A 35 -1.47 -12.36 -3.72
C ASP A 35 -1.41 -12.17 -2.20
N ASN A 36 -0.22 -12.14 -1.62
CA ASN A 36 -0.03 -11.92 -0.19
C ASN A 36 -0.03 -10.45 0.22
N TRP A 37 -0.34 -9.53 -0.69
CA TRP A 37 -0.45 -8.10 -0.42
C TRP A 37 -1.84 -7.57 -0.73
N THR A 38 -2.34 -6.72 0.17
CA THR A 38 -3.64 -6.07 0.08
C THR A 38 -3.43 -4.57 -0.04
N ALA A 39 -4.08 -3.95 -1.02
CA ALA A 39 -4.10 -2.50 -1.17
C ALA A 39 -4.99 -1.87 -0.09
N ILE A 40 -4.44 -0.89 0.63
CA ILE A 40 -5.17 -0.05 1.57
C ILE A 40 -5.64 1.18 0.79
N LEU A 41 -6.94 1.41 0.82
CA LEU A 41 -7.60 2.49 0.09
C LEU A 41 -7.92 3.68 0.99
N LEU A 42 -8.01 4.86 0.38
CA LEU A 42 -8.48 6.06 1.07
C LEU A 42 -9.95 5.94 1.43
N LYS A 43 -10.23 5.71 2.73
CA LYS A 43 -11.59 5.68 3.29
C LYS A 43 -11.75 6.94 4.12
N GLY A 44 -12.44 7.93 3.54
CA GLY A 44 -12.48 9.31 4.00
C GLY A 44 -13.21 9.60 5.33
N GLU A 45 -13.15 8.72 6.31
CA GLU A 45 -13.76 8.95 7.64
C GLU A 45 -12.82 8.68 8.83
N GLU A 46 -11.67 8.01 8.66
CA GLU A 46 -10.71 7.75 9.74
C GLU A 46 -9.27 8.08 9.35
N GLU A 47 -8.66 9.06 10.05
CA GLU A 47 -7.23 9.38 9.96
C GLU A 47 -6.41 8.19 10.48
N THR A 48 -5.95 7.35 9.56
CA THR A 48 -5.07 6.22 9.88
C THR A 48 -3.66 6.54 9.43
N VAL A 49 -2.70 6.44 10.36
CA VAL A 49 -1.27 6.66 10.07
C VAL A 49 -0.58 5.33 9.85
N TYR A 50 -0.11 5.11 8.64
CA TYR A 50 0.73 3.97 8.25
C TYR A 50 2.19 4.40 8.17
N GLU A 51 3.12 3.52 8.53
CA GLU A 51 4.56 3.74 8.30
C GLU A 51 5.06 2.70 7.31
N CYS A 52 5.69 3.15 6.23
CA CYS A 52 6.34 2.24 5.30
C CYS A 52 7.57 1.60 5.94
N ASP A 53 7.64 0.28 5.95
CA ASP A 53 8.77 -0.47 6.52
C ASP A 53 10.09 -0.22 5.78
N THR A 54 10.03 0.02 4.47
CA THR A 54 11.23 0.17 3.62
C THR A 54 11.85 1.56 3.68
N CYS A 55 11.03 2.61 3.55
CA CYS A 55 11.52 4.00 3.50
C CYS A 55 11.19 4.82 4.74
N LYS A 56 10.49 4.24 5.72
CA LYS A 56 10.04 4.92 6.95
C LYS A 56 9.20 6.18 6.70
N LYS A 57 8.60 6.27 5.50
CA LYS A 57 7.66 7.32 5.13
C LYS A 57 6.34 7.09 5.87
N LYS A 58 5.87 8.12 6.56
CA LYS A 58 4.52 8.13 7.15
C LYS A 58 3.50 8.47 6.07
N ILE A 59 2.47 7.65 5.99
CA ILE A 59 1.36 7.76 5.03
C ILE A 59 0.12 8.00 5.88
N VAL A 60 -0.62 9.05 5.57
CA VAL A 60 -1.81 9.44 6.32
C VAL A 60 -2.99 9.31 5.37
N ASN A 61 -4.05 8.65 5.84
CA ASN A 61 -5.32 8.49 5.13
C ASN A 61 -6.30 9.61 5.45
#